data_AF-A0A355B553-F1
#
_entry.id   AF-A0A355B553-F1
#
_cell.length_a   1.000
_cell.length_b   1.000
_cell.length_c   1.000
_cell.angle_alpha   90.00
_cell.angle_beta   90.00
_cell.angle_gamma   90.00
#
_symmetry.space_group_name_H-M   'P 1'
#
loop_
_entity.id
_entity.type
_entity.pdbx_description
1 polymer ?
#
loop_
_entity_poly.entity_id
_entity_poly.type
_entity_poly.pdbx_seq_one_letter_code
_entity_poly.pdbx_strand_id
1 'polypeptide(L)'
;MNDHTENLLDVLEKEFEAYEDLEGILLKEREVLRRPKFANFEEQIGLKAQVVHRIRALEQERTRLMAVLSSEQGQDTKNLHLIDLVRNTPPPLAKRFMNVRGRLRETTDRVKQVNEINRQIIGELLSVMNGVMDSVQSAFADPAMYGIEGKLGKKRVQGGDFVFQSV
;
A
#
# COMPACT_ATOMS: atom_id res chain seq x y z
N MET A 1 -45.12 34.44 8.60
CA MET A 1 -44.12 33.75 9.44
C MET A 1 -43.10 33.15 8.49
N ASN A 2 -41.81 33.36 8.77
CA ASN A 2 -40.73 33.21 7.79
C ASN A 2 -40.39 31.72 7.52
N ASP A 3 -41.10 31.14 6.57
CA ASP A 3 -40.90 29.78 6.02
C ASP A 3 -39.41 29.47 5.73
N HIS A 4 -38.63 30.45 5.26
CA HIS A 4 -37.20 30.26 4.99
C HIS A 4 -36.32 30.06 6.22
N THR A 5 -36.70 30.58 7.39
CA THR A 5 -35.94 30.41 8.64
C THR A 5 -36.17 29.01 9.23
N GLU A 6 -37.41 28.53 9.17
CA GLU A 6 -37.75 27.15 9.58
C GLU A 6 -37.09 26.13 8.64
N ASN A 7 -37.15 26.36 7.32
CA ASN A 7 -36.45 25.51 6.35
C ASN A 7 -34.93 25.48 6.54
N LEU A 8 -34.31 26.62 6.92
CA LEU A 8 -32.88 26.66 7.22
C LEU A 8 -32.56 25.89 8.50
N LEU A 9 -33.39 26.00 9.54
CA LEU A 9 -33.23 25.25 10.78
C LEU A 9 -33.31 23.73 10.52
N ASP A 10 -34.30 23.29 9.74
CA ASP A 10 -34.44 21.88 9.34
C ASP A 10 -33.22 21.36 8.56
N VAL A 11 -32.58 22.20 7.73
CA VAL A 11 -31.36 21.83 7.01
C VAL A 11 -30.17 21.73 7.97
N LEU A 12 -30.02 22.69 8.89
CA LEU A 12 -28.94 22.68 9.88
C LEU A 12 -29.05 21.49 10.85
N GLU A 13 -30.26 21.11 11.26
CA GLU A 13 -30.49 19.92 12.08
C GLU A 13 -30.07 18.64 11.34
N LYS A 14 -30.40 18.53 10.05
CA LYS A 14 -29.97 17.38 9.22
C LYS A 14 -28.46 17.37 8.98
N GLU A 15 -27.83 18.53 8.80
CA GLU A 15 -26.38 18.63 8.69
C GLU A 15 -25.70 18.21 10.00
N PHE A 16 -26.26 18.62 11.15
CA PHE A 16 -25.76 18.21 12.46
C PHE A 16 -25.83 16.69 12.65
N GLU A 17 -26.98 16.06 12.36
CA GLU A 17 -27.13 14.60 12.42
C GLU A 17 -26.11 13.88 11.51
N ALA A 18 -25.89 14.40 10.30
CA ALA A 18 -24.91 13.84 9.37
C ALA A 18 -23.46 13.95 9.89
N TYR A 19 -23.12 15.03 10.60
CA TYR A 19 -21.81 15.18 11.24
C TYR A 19 -21.63 14.24 12.44
N GLU A 20 -22.65 14.05 13.28
CA GLU A 20 -22.61 13.08 14.38
C GLU A 20 -22.43 11.64 13.86
N ASP A 21 -23.13 11.28 12.79
CA ASP A 21 -22.98 9.98 12.13
C ASP A 21 -21.55 9.77 11.60
N LEU A 22 -20.99 10.79 10.94
CA LEU A 22 -19.62 10.75 10.44
C LEU A 22 -18.59 10.61 11.58
N GLU A 23 -18.76 11.34 12.67
CA GLU A 23 -17.91 11.22 13.85
C GLU A 23 -17.94 9.79 14.41
N GLY A 24 -19.14 9.21 14.55
CA GLY A 24 -19.32 7.84 15.02
C GLY A 24 -18.62 6.79 14.13
N ILE A 25 -18.63 7.00 12.82
CA ILE A 25 -17.93 6.15 11.85
C ILE A 25 -16.40 6.28 12.02
N LEU A 26 -15.88 7.50 12.06
CA LEU A 26 -14.43 7.76 12.20
C LEU A 26 -13.87 7.22 13.52
N LEU A 27 -14.62 7.33 14.62
CA LEU A 27 -14.24 6.76 15.91
C LEU A 27 -14.15 5.22 15.84
N LYS A 28 -15.11 4.55 15.20
CA LYS A 28 -15.08 3.09 15.00
C LYS A 28 -13.93 2.67 14.09
N GLU A 29 -13.66 3.42 13.03
CA GLU A 29 -12.53 3.20 12.12
C GLU A 29 -11.20 3.26 12.89
N ARG A 30 -11.00 4.29 13.73
CA ARG A 30 -9.82 4.43 14.59
C ARG A 30 -9.61 3.21 15.48
N GLU A 31 -10.67 2.69 16.10
CA GLU A 31 -10.58 1.49 16.93
C GLU A 31 -10.22 0.24 16.12
N VAL A 32 -10.72 0.09 14.89
CA VAL A 32 -10.37 -1.03 14.00
C VAL A 32 -8.89 -0.98 13.60
N LEU A 33 -8.36 0.20 13.26
CA LEU A 33 -6.95 0.40 12.93
C LEU A 33 -6.02 0.06 14.11
N ARG A 34 -6.49 0.28 15.34
CA ARG A 34 -5.73 -0.03 16.57
C ARG A 34 -5.75 -1.51 16.95
N ARG A 35 -6.52 -2.37 16.27
CA ARG A 35 -6.71 -3.77 16.68
C ARG A 35 -5.44 -4.63 16.54
N PRO A 36 -5.32 -5.71 17.36
CA PRO A 36 -4.18 -6.66 17.32
C PRO A 36 -3.95 -7.33 15.96
N LYS A 37 -4.96 -7.40 15.09
CA LYS A 37 -4.81 -7.95 13.74
C LYS A 37 -3.80 -7.16 12.89
N PHE A 38 -3.63 -5.86 13.17
CA PHE A 38 -2.60 -5.05 12.51
C PHE A 38 -1.19 -5.43 13.01
N ALA A 39 -1.02 -5.75 14.29
CA ALA A 39 0.24 -6.28 14.83
C ALA A 39 0.62 -7.63 14.19
N ASN A 40 -0.35 -8.51 13.94
CA ASN A 40 -0.08 -9.75 13.19
C ASN A 40 0.40 -9.46 11.76
N PHE A 41 -0.08 -8.38 11.12
CA PHE A 41 0.38 -7.97 9.80
C PHE A 41 1.83 -7.44 9.85
N GLU A 42 2.18 -6.66 10.87
CA GLU A 42 3.56 -6.21 11.12
C GLU A 42 4.53 -7.38 11.34
N GLU A 43 4.13 -8.39 12.13
CA GLU A 43 4.92 -9.61 12.32
C GLU A 43 5.18 -10.33 10.98
N GLN A 44 4.14 -10.47 10.14
CA GLN A 44 4.29 -11.08 8.81
C GLN A 44 5.22 -10.27 7.90
N ILE A 45 5.23 -8.94 8.00
CA ILE A 45 6.20 -8.09 7.29
C ILE A 45 7.62 -8.38 7.79
N GLY A 46 7.82 -8.49 9.11
CA GLY A 46 9.09 -8.84 9.72
C GLY A 46 9.63 -10.19 9.26
N LEU A 47 8.79 -11.23 9.26
CA LEU A 47 9.15 -12.57 8.77
C LEU A 47 9.53 -12.55 7.29
N LYS A 48 8.77 -11.85 6.44
CA LYS A 48 9.11 -11.68 5.02
C LYS A 48 10.47 -11.00 4.84
N ALA A 49 10.76 -9.95 5.61
CA ALA A 49 12.03 -9.24 5.54
C ALA A 49 13.23 -10.15 5.89
N GLN A 50 13.10 -10.97 6.94
CA GLN A 50 14.11 -11.96 7.32
C GLN A 50 14.36 -12.98 6.19
N VAL A 51 13.29 -13.52 5.60
CA VAL A 51 13.38 -14.47 4.49
C VAL A 51 14.04 -13.84 3.25
N VAL A 52 13.68 -12.59 2.91
CA VAL A 52 14.33 -11.85 1.81
C VAL A 52 15.82 -11.64 2.08
N HIS A 53 16.20 -11.33 3.32
CA HIS A 53 17.59 -11.17 3.70
C HIS A 53 18.39 -12.47 3.50
N ARG A 54 17.80 -13.61 3.88
CA ARG A 54 18.37 -14.94 3.67
C ARG A 54 18.50 -15.27 2.17
N ILE A 55 17.48 -14.97 1.36
CA ILE A 55 17.52 -15.18 -0.09
C ILE A 55 18.66 -14.37 -0.72
N ARG A 56 18.85 -13.11 -0.32
CA ARG A 56 19.95 -12.26 -0.82
C ARG A 56 21.33 -12.82 -0.48
N ALA A 57 21.53 -13.29 0.75
CA ALA A 57 22.79 -13.91 1.16
C ALA A 57 23.08 -15.19 0.35
N LEU A 58 22.07 -16.04 0.15
CA LEU A 58 22.21 -17.26 -0.68
C LEU A 58 22.46 -16.94 -2.15
N GLU A 59 21.87 -15.86 -2.67
CA GLU A 59 22.11 -15.40 -4.04
C GLU A 59 23.55 -14.92 -4.22
N GLN A 60 24.07 -14.13 -3.28
CA GLN A 60 25.46 -13.68 -3.29
C GLN A 60 26.44 -14.86 -3.26
N GLU A 61 26.18 -15.84 -2.40
CA GLU A 61 27.00 -17.04 -2.32
C GLU A 61 26.92 -17.87 -3.62
N ARG A 62 25.72 -18.01 -4.20
CA ARG A 62 25.53 -18.66 -5.50
C ARG A 62 26.37 -17.97 -6.58
N THR A 63 26.30 -16.65 -6.68
CA THR A 63 27.06 -15.87 -7.68
C THR A 63 28.57 -16.04 -7.47
N ARG A 64 29.04 -16.02 -6.22
CA ARG A 64 30.46 -16.24 -5.89
C ARG A 64 30.93 -17.62 -6.33
N LEU A 65 30.18 -18.68 -5.98
CA LEU A 65 30.51 -20.05 -6.37
C LEU A 65 30.47 -20.25 -7.89
N MET A 66 29.50 -19.62 -8.57
CA MET A 66 29.43 -19.64 -10.04
C MET A 66 30.67 -19.00 -10.68
N ALA A 67 31.18 -17.90 -10.13
CA ALA A 67 32.39 -17.26 -10.64
C ALA A 67 33.63 -18.15 -10.47
N VAL A 68 33.79 -18.79 -9.31
CA VAL A 68 34.89 -19.76 -9.05
C VAL A 68 34.84 -20.92 -10.05
N LEU A 69 33.66 -21.54 -10.20
CA LEU A 69 33.46 -22.67 -11.12
C LEU A 69 33.70 -22.27 -12.59
N SER A 70 33.34 -21.05 -12.98
CA SER A 70 33.63 -20.52 -14.31
C SER A 70 35.13 -20.43 -14.57
N SER A 71 35.88 -19.91 -13.61
CA SER A 71 37.34 -19.79 -13.69
C SER A 71 38.02 -21.16 -13.78
N GLU A 72 37.56 -22.14 -12.99
CA GLU A 72 38.07 -23.53 -13.04
C GLU A 72 37.79 -24.23 -14.38
N GLN A 73 36.66 -23.92 -15.01
CA GLN A 73 36.25 -24.51 -16.29
C GLN A 73 36.76 -23.72 -17.52
N GLY A 74 37.52 -22.64 -17.32
CA GLY A 74 38.01 -21.78 -18.41
C GLY A 74 36.89 -21.05 -19.18
N GLN A 75 35.72 -20.86 -18.55
CA GLN A 75 34.58 -20.15 -19.14
C GLN A 75 34.60 -18.66 -18.75
N ASP A 76 34.19 -17.80 -19.68
CA ASP A 76 34.08 -16.35 -19.43
C ASP A 76 32.90 -16.04 -18.51
N THR A 77 33.21 -15.35 -17.41
CA THR A 77 32.28 -14.98 -16.33
C THR A 77 31.21 -13.96 -16.73
N LYS A 78 31.39 -13.22 -17.84
CA LYS A 78 30.51 -12.09 -18.18
C LYS A 78 29.06 -12.47 -18.50
N ASN A 79 28.78 -13.73 -18.87
CA ASN A 79 27.42 -14.22 -19.20
C ASN A 79 27.21 -15.68 -18.77
N LEU A 80 27.70 -16.07 -17.60
CA LEU A 80 27.61 -17.45 -17.15
C LEU A 80 26.20 -17.78 -16.65
N HIS A 81 25.44 -18.62 -17.37
CA HIS A 81 24.19 -19.15 -16.87
C HIS A 81 24.42 -20.47 -16.14
N LEU A 82 23.57 -20.75 -15.14
CA LEU A 82 23.62 -22.02 -14.39
C LEU A 82 23.56 -23.26 -15.30
N ILE A 83 22.98 -23.14 -16.49
CA ILE A 83 22.93 -24.22 -17.50
C ILE A 83 24.28 -24.51 -18.16
N ASP A 84 25.15 -23.52 -18.25
CA ASP A 84 26.47 -23.65 -18.88
C ASP A 84 27.40 -24.47 -17.97
N LEU A 85 27.28 -24.29 -16.65
CA LEU A 85 27.98 -25.09 -15.64
C LEU A 85 27.53 -26.56 -15.60
N VAL A 86 26.28 -26.85 -15.97
CA VAL A 86 25.77 -28.24 -15.99
C VAL A 86 26.37 -29.06 -17.12
N ARG A 87 26.77 -28.44 -18.24
CA ARG A 87 27.29 -29.15 -19.42
C ARG A 87 28.57 -29.95 -19.12
N ASN A 88 29.39 -29.46 -18.19
CA ASN A 88 30.65 -30.09 -17.79
C ASN A 88 30.52 -30.93 -16.51
N THR A 89 29.30 -31.16 -16.03
CA THR A 89 29.03 -31.86 -14.76
C THR A 89 28.68 -33.34 -15.01
N PRO A 90 29.21 -34.30 -14.21
CA PRO A 90 28.85 -35.71 -14.34
C PRO A 90 27.34 -36.00 -14.23
N PRO A 91 26.83 -37.04 -14.93
CA PRO A 91 25.38 -37.24 -15.12
C PRO A 91 24.51 -37.26 -13.85
N PRO A 92 24.93 -37.88 -12.71
CA PRO A 92 24.12 -37.89 -11.49
C PRO A 92 23.93 -36.49 -10.89
N LEU A 93 24.97 -35.66 -10.96
CA LEU A 93 24.97 -34.31 -10.40
C LEU A 93 24.27 -33.33 -11.37
N ALA A 94 24.47 -33.49 -12.68
CA ALA A 94 23.79 -32.71 -13.71
C ALA A 94 22.26 -32.81 -13.62
N LYS A 95 21.73 -34.03 -13.40
CA LYS A 95 20.29 -34.25 -13.18
C LYS A 95 19.77 -33.51 -11.94
N ARG A 96 20.51 -33.55 -10.82
CA ARG A 96 20.13 -32.84 -9.59
C ARG A 96 20.13 -31.32 -9.79
N PHE A 97 21.13 -30.77 -10.48
CA PHE A 97 21.17 -29.34 -10.82
C PHE A 97 19.95 -28.91 -11.63
N MET A 98 19.59 -29.66 -12.67
CA MET A 98 18.42 -29.34 -13.52
C MET A 98 17.11 -29.38 -12.73
N ASN A 99 16.94 -30.37 -11.85
CA ASN A 99 15.76 -30.47 -10.99
C ASN A 99 15.66 -29.26 -10.03
N VAL A 100 16.75 -28.95 -9.30
CA VAL A 100 16.77 -27.82 -8.36
C VAL A 100 16.54 -26.49 -9.08
N ARG A 101 17.15 -26.30 -10.26
CA ARG A 101 16.94 -25.11 -11.09
C ARG A 101 15.48 -24.96 -11.52
N GLY A 102 14.84 -26.05 -11.96
CA GLY A 102 13.43 -26.05 -12.33
C GLY A 102 12.54 -25.63 -11.15
N ARG A 103 12.74 -26.26 -10.00
CA ARG A 103 12.02 -25.95 -8.76
C ARG A 103 12.25 -24.50 -8.28
N LEU A 104 13.48 -23.99 -8.39
CA LEU A 104 13.80 -22.60 -8.06
C LEU A 104 13.07 -21.63 -8.97
N ARG A 105 13.05 -21.89 -10.28
CA ARG A 105 12.33 -21.05 -11.25
C ARG A 105 10.84 -21.02 -10.94
N GLU A 106 10.20 -22.18 -10.88
CA GLU A 106 8.76 -22.29 -10.60
C GLU A 106 8.38 -21.63 -9.27
N THR A 107 9.17 -21.85 -8.22
CA THR A 107 8.90 -21.27 -6.90
C THR A 107 9.09 -19.75 -6.91
N THR A 108 10.11 -19.25 -7.60
CA THR A 108 10.33 -17.80 -7.74
C THR A 108 9.20 -17.13 -8.50
N ASP A 109 8.72 -17.76 -9.58
CA ASP A 109 7.61 -17.23 -10.39
C ASP A 109 6.31 -17.20 -9.57
N ARG A 110 6.00 -18.27 -8.81
CA ARG A 110 4.87 -18.28 -7.88
C ARG A 110 4.97 -17.21 -6.80
N VAL A 111 6.15 -17.04 -6.20
CA VAL A 111 6.37 -16.01 -5.17
C VAL A 111 6.16 -14.60 -5.75
N LYS A 112 6.66 -14.33 -6.95
CA LYS A 112 6.43 -13.05 -7.65
C LYS A 112 4.95 -12.80 -7.90
N GLN A 113 4.23 -13.80 -8.40
CA GLN A 113 2.80 -13.68 -8.68
C GLN A 113 2.00 -13.38 -7.40
N VAL A 114 2.21 -14.16 -6.33
CA VAL A 114 1.53 -13.93 -5.04
C VAL A 114 1.87 -12.56 -4.46
N ASN A 115 3.13 -12.14 -4.55
CA ASN A 115 3.53 -10.82 -4.06
C ASN A 115 2.90 -9.67 -4.88
N GLU A 116 2.74 -9.85 -6.19
CA GLU A 116 2.08 -8.84 -7.04
C GLU A 116 0.59 -8.72 -6.72
N ILE A 117 -0.11 -9.85 -6.53
CA ILE A 117 -1.51 -9.85 -6.08
C ILE A 117 -1.64 -9.15 -4.73
N ASN A 118 -0.74 -9.45 -3.77
CA ASN A 118 -0.74 -8.77 -2.48
C ASN A 118 -0.54 -7.26 -2.62
N ARG A 119 0.33 -6.82 -3.54
CA ARG A 119 0.55 -5.40 -3.81
C ARG A 119 -0.68 -4.73 -4.40
N GLN A 120 -1.37 -5.39 -5.34
CA GLN A 120 -2.60 -4.89 -5.94
C GLN A 120 -3.70 -4.70 -4.88
N ILE A 121 -3.96 -5.72 -4.06
CA ILE A 121 -4.96 -5.66 -2.99
C ILE A 121 -4.66 -4.49 -2.03
N ILE A 122 -3.41 -4.36 -1.56
CA ILE A 122 -3.01 -3.26 -0.67
C ILE A 122 -3.18 -1.90 -1.36
N GLY A 123 -2.80 -1.80 -2.63
CA GLY A 123 -2.93 -0.56 -3.41
C GLY A 123 -4.38 -0.14 -3.62
N GLU A 124 -5.27 -1.07 -3.95
CA GLU A 124 -6.70 -0.83 -4.10
C GLU A 124 -7.33 -0.33 -2.79
N LEU A 125 -6.99 -0.99 -1.66
CA LEU A 125 -7.47 -0.56 -0.34
C LEU A 125 -6.99 0.86 0.01
N LEU A 126 -5.71 1.18 -0.23
CA LEU A 126 -5.18 2.53 -0.01
C LEU A 126 -5.85 3.56 -0.91
N SER A 127 -6.12 3.23 -2.18
CA SER A 127 -6.82 4.10 -3.12
C SER A 127 -8.22 4.45 -2.63
N VAL A 128 -8.99 3.44 -2.20
CA VAL A 128 -10.33 3.66 -1.64
C VAL A 128 -10.27 4.52 -0.38
N MET A 129 -9.38 4.20 0.56
CA MET A 129 -9.24 4.99 1.80
C MET A 129 -8.85 6.44 1.52
N ASN A 130 -7.93 6.69 0.60
CA ASN A 130 -7.54 8.05 0.22
C ASN A 130 -8.71 8.81 -0.43
N GLY A 131 -9.47 8.18 -1.33
CA GLY A 131 -10.64 8.82 -1.95
C GLY A 131 -11.74 9.18 -0.94
N VAL A 132 -11.96 8.32 0.07
CA VAL A 132 -12.88 8.62 1.17
C VAL A 132 -12.33 9.77 2.03
N MET A 133 -11.05 9.77 2.38
CA MET A 133 -10.41 10.85 3.13
C MET A 133 -10.47 12.19 2.39
N ASP A 134 -10.22 12.19 1.08
CA ASP A 134 -10.33 13.39 0.23
C ASP A 134 -11.78 13.90 0.17
N SER A 135 -12.75 12.98 0.10
CA SER A 135 -14.18 13.33 0.13
C SER A 135 -14.57 13.95 1.47
N VAL A 136 -14.12 13.36 2.59
CA VAL A 136 -14.34 13.88 3.94
C VAL A 136 -13.69 15.27 4.07
N GLN A 137 -12.44 15.44 3.66
CA GLN A 137 -11.76 16.74 3.67
C GLN A 137 -12.47 17.78 2.78
N SER A 138 -12.98 17.38 1.63
CA SER A 138 -13.74 18.26 0.74
C SER A 138 -15.10 18.65 1.32
N ALA A 139 -15.75 17.78 2.10
CA ALA A 139 -16.99 18.09 2.79
C ALA A 139 -16.78 19.16 3.87
N PHE A 140 -15.59 19.20 4.47
CA PHE A 140 -15.17 20.26 5.39
C PHE A 140 -14.56 21.49 4.69
N ALA A 141 -14.30 21.41 3.38
CA ALA A 141 -13.80 22.52 2.59
C ALA A 141 -14.98 23.35 2.06
N ASP A 142 -15.09 24.59 2.56
CA ASP A 142 -16.15 25.55 2.29
C ASP A 142 -16.55 25.60 0.79
N PRO A 143 -17.85 25.48 0.42
CA PRO A 143 -18.27 25.76 -0.94
C PRO A 143 -18.01 27.24 -1.19
N ALA A 144 -17.03 27.54 -2.05
CA ALA A 144 -16.68 28.91 -2.42
C ALA A 144 -17.96 29.70 -2.69
N MET A 145 -18.26 30.67 -1.82
CA MET A 145 -19.37 31.61 -1.96
C MET A 145 -19.41 32.13 -3.39
N TYR A 146 -20.39 31.67 -4.17
CA TYR A 146 -20.87 32.41 -5.35
C TYR A 146 -21.67 33.61 -4.83
N GLY A 147 -20.94 34.54 -4.21
CA GLY A 147 -21.45 35.86 -3.83
C GLY A 147 -21.44 36.74 -5.07
N ILE A 148 -22.64 37.10 -5.49
CA ILE A 148 -22.93 38.23 -6.38
C ILE A 148 -22.17 39.46 -5.85
N GLU A 149 -21.50 40.17 -6.77
CA GLU A 149 -20.65 41.37 -6.59
C GLU A 149 -19.18 41.15 -6.20
N GLY A 150 -18.32 41.44 -7.17
CA GLY A 150 -16.86 41.39 -7.05
C GLY A 150 -16.33 42.39 -6.04
N LYS A 151 -15.90 41.88 -4.88
CA LYS A 151 -14.74 42.34 -4.09
C LYS A 151 -14.29 41.20 -3.18
N LEU A 152 -13.19 40.56 -3.56
CA LEU A 152 -12.54 39.50 -2.78
C LEU A 152 -11.90 40.09 -1.51
N GLY A 153 -12.66 40.11 -0.42
CA GLY A 153 -12.11 40.20 0.93
C GLY A 153 -11.72 38.79 1.40
N LYS A 154 -10.42 38.49 1.44
CA LYS A 154 -9.91 37.21 1.96
C LYS A 154 -10.21 37.09 3.46
N LYS A 155 -11.32 36.43 3.80
CA LYS A 155 -11.44 35.74 5.09
C LYS A 155 -11.96 34.33 4.78
N ARG A 156 -11.05 33.35 4.85
CA ARG A 156 -11.41 31.94 4.81
C ARG A 156 -12.13 31.66 6.12
N VAL A 157 -13.43 31.48 6.07
CA VAL A 157 -14.23 30.96 7.17
C VAL A 157 -14.10 29.44 7.04
N GLN A 158 -13.57 28.76 8.06
CA GLN A 158 -13.48 27.30 8.05
C GLN A 158 -14.87 26.72 8.28
N GLY A 159 -15.21 25.56 7.70
CA GLY A 159 -16.41 24.83 8.10
C GLY A 159 -16.41 24.62 9.62
N GLY A 160 -17.41 25.19 10.30
CA GLY A 160 -17.48 25.27 11.77
C GLY A 160 -17.36 26.69 12.36
N ASP A 161 -16.75 27.64 11.64
CA ASP A 161 -16.63 29.04 12.10
C ASP A 161 -17.98 29.76 12.23
N PHE A 162 -19.05 29.25 11.60
CA PHE A 162 -20.40 29.81 11.73
C PHE A 162 -20.97 29.69 13.16
N VAL A 163 -20.51 28.70 13.93
CA VAL A 163 -20.92 28.49 15.33
C VAL A 163 -20.05 29.29 16.31
N PHE A 164 -18.80 29.59 15.93
CA PHE A 164 -17.82 30.26 16.79
C PHE A 164 -17.77 31.79 16.65
N GLN A 165 -18.52 32.39 15.72
CA GLN A 165 -18.75 33.84 15.73
C GLN A 165 -19.91 34.17 16.67
N SER A 166 -19.57 34.24 17.96
CA SER A 166 -20.48 34.54 19.06
C SER A 166 -21.19 35.89 18.87
N VAL A 167 -22.49 35.89 19.15
CA VAL A 167 -23.12 36.89 20.03
C VAL A 167 -23.53 36.18 21.30
#